data_AF-A0A8T0XC99-F1
#
_entry.id   AF-A0A8T0XC99-F1
#
_cell.length_a   1.000
_cell.length_b   1.000
_cell.length_c   1.000
_cell.angle_alpha   90.00
_cell.angle_beta   90.00
_cell.angle_gamma   90.00
#
_symmetry.space_group_name_H-M   'P 1'
#
loop_
_entity.id
_entity.type
_entity.pdbx_description
1 polymer ?
#
loop_
_entity_poly.entity_id
_entity_poly.type
_entity_poly.pdbx_seq_one_letter_code
_entity_poly.pdbx_strand_id
1 'polypeptide(L)'
;MASSWLILALLPALCLGTLPSSHAARAFFVFGDSLVDNGNNNYLVTAARADSPPYGIDTPDHRATGRFSNGKNVPDIISEHLGAEPVLPYLSPELDGDKMLVGANFASAGVGILNDTGIQFANVIHISKQLLYFQQYQKRLSSLIGAEQTARLVHGSLVLITLGGNDFVNNYYLVPYSARSREFSLPDYINYILSEYRQILTRLYDLGARRVLVQGVGPIGCVPAELALHSLDGSCDRELQRAAEMYNPRLMALLEELNARYGVRLRDGHPGVLRPGPLQRHGALHHGVQPLRRPRHLRVLGRLPPHGARQPPHRAAVHVRIHRLHRAHEPQHRPRRRPPQGADAHMMIYLIDPTPASSVFVHRPIDQPAAVMFVSD
;
A
#
# COMPACT_ATOMS: atom_id res chain seq x y z
N MET A 1 54.21 29.89 48.82
CA MET A 1 54.23 28.49 49.31
C MET A 1 52.80 28.19 49.74
N ALA A 2 52.04 27.49 48.89
CA ALA A 2 51.53 26.13 49.15
C ALA A 2 50.32 26.16 50.13
N SER A 3 49.14 25.59 49.87
CA SER A 3 48.64 24.70 48.83
C SER A 3 47.11 24.67 48.97
N SER A 4 46.36 24.88 47.89
CA SER A 4 44.90 24.63 47.89
C SER A 4 44.64 23.14 47.70
N TRP A 5 44.06 22.51 48.72
CA TRP A 5 43.41 21.21 48.61
C TRP A 5 41.94 21.45 48.32
N LEU A 6 41.42 20.89 47.22
CA LEU A 6 40.06 20.35 47.14
C LEU A 6 39.95 19.48 45.89
N ILE A 7 40.01 18.17 46.15
CA ILE A 7 39.64 17.09 45.25
C ILE A 7 38.12 17.10 45.15
N LEU A 8 37.55 17.11 43.94
CA LEU A 8 36.32 16.35 43.67
C LEU A 8 36.14 15.98 42.18
N ALA A 9 36.57 14.75 41.89
CA ALA A 9 35.98 13.75 41.01
C ALA A 9 35.37 14.18 39.65
N LEU A 10 36.10 13.83 38.59
CA LEU A 10 35.57 13.54 37.24
C LEU A 10 34.57 12.38 37.29
N LEU A 11 33.32 12.65 36.90
CA LEU A 11 32.35 11.62 36.49
C LEU A 11 32.21 11.65 34.97
N PRO A 12 32.63 10.60 34.23
CA PRO A 12 32.20 10.45 32.85
C PRO A 12 30.76 9.94 32.87
N ALA A 13 29.79 10.83 32.66
CA ALA A 13 28.41 10.43 32.48
C ALA A 13 28.29 9.68 31.13
N LEU A 14 28.31 8.36 31.26
CA LEU A 14 28.04 7.36 30.27
C LEU A 14 26.71 7.69 29.55
N CYS A 15 26.79 8.28 28.36
CA CYS A 15 25.65 8.42 27.44
C CYS A 15 25.27 7.02 26.91
N LEU A 16 24.59 6.20 27.71
CA LEU A 16 23.75 5.13 27.16
C LEU A 16 22.40 5.74 26.82
N GLY A 17 22.33 6.32 25.62
CA GLY A 17 21.05 6.44 24.95
C GLY A 17 20.46 5.05 24.82
N THR A 18 19.31 4.81 25.43
CA THR A 18 18.49 3.65 25.11
C THR A 18 18.01 3.86 23.67
N LEU A 19 18.75 3.31 22.71
CA LEU A 19 18.25 3.17 21.35
C LEU A 19 16.94 2.38 21.46
N PRO A 20 15.81 2.87 20.92
CA PRO A 20 14.66 2.01 20.74
C PRO A 20 15.15 0.77 20.00
N SER A 21 14.70 -0.41 20.43
CA SER A 21 14.95 -1.65 19.71
C SER A 21 14.22 -1.55 18.36
N SER A 22 14.86 -0.86 17.42
CA SER A 22 14.55 -0.92 16.00
C SER A 22 14.69 -2.38 15.63
N HIS A 23 13.55 -3.08 15.55
CA HIS A 23 13.53 -4.20 14.63
C HIS A 23 13.87 -3.57 13.30
N ALA A 24 15.08 -3.84 12.79
CA ALA A 24 15.49 -3.35 11.49
C ALA A 24 14.33 -3.59 10.52
N ALA A 25 13.81 -2.49 9.96
CA ALA A 25 12.58 -2.54 9.19
C ALA A 25 12.75 -3.59 8.09
N ARG A 26 11.75 -4.46 7.96
CA ARG A 26 11.78 -5.54 6.99
C ARG A 26 11.71 -4.94 5.59
N ALA A 27 12.60 -5.36 4.69
CA ALA A 27 12.54 -4.96 3.29
C ALA A 27 11.15 -5.29 2.69
N PHE A 28 10.63 -4.41 1.85
CA PHE A 28 9.28 -4.50 1.30
C PHE A 28 9.30 -4.42 -0.22
N PHE A 29 8.73 -5.43 -0.88
CA PHE A 29 8.62 -5.49 -2.33
C PHE A 29 7.17 -5.47 -2.77
N VAL A 30 6.85 -4.62 -3.73
CA VAL A 30 5.47 -4.41 -4.18
C VAL A 30 5.37 -4.73 -5.67
N PHE A 31 4.39 -5.54 -6.04
CA PHE A 31 4.06 -5.91 -7.42
C PHE A 31 2.57 -5.65 -7.64
N GLY A 32 2.17 -5.49 -8.88
CA GLY A 32 0.75 -5.40 -9.22
C GLY A 32 0.39 -4.23 -10.09
N ASP A 33 -0.80 -3.70 -9.85
CA ASP A 33 -1.47 -2.71 -10.66
C ASP A 33 -1.54 -1.31 -10.01
N SER A 34 -2.47 -0.48 -10.47
CA SER A 34 -2.67 0.90 -10.01
C SER A 34 -2.99 1.03 -8.53
N LEU A 35 -3.54 -0.02 -7.89
CA LEU A 35 -3.88 0.00 -6.46
C LEU A 35 -2.65 0.22 -5.58
N VAL A 36 -1.48 -0.17 -6.09
CA VAL A 36 -0.23 -0.15 -5.35
C VAL A 36 0.89 0.54 -6.11
N ASP A 37 0.69 1.01 -7.34
CA ASP A 37 1.66 1.87 -8.03
C ASP A 37 1.86 3.20 -7.29
N ASN A 38 3.12 3.58 -7.14
CA ASN A 38 3.55 4.83 -6.51
C ASN A 38 4.37 5.73 -7.44
N GLY A 39 4.35 5.48 -8.75
CA GLY A 39 4.88 6.38 -9.76
C GLY A 39 5.71 5.73 -10.86
N ASN A 40 5.74 4.40 -11.01
CA ASN A 40 6.46 3.78 -12.14
C ASN A 40 5.90 4.24 -13.49
N ASN A 41 4.58 4.42 -13.58
CA ASN A 41 3.92 4.84 -14.82
C ASN A 41 4.31 6.27 -15.27
N ASN A 42 4.84 7.11 -14.37
CA ASN A 42 5.29 8.46 -14.71
C ASN A 42 6.55 8.44 -15.62
N TYR A 43 7.27 7.31 -15.65
CA TYR A 43 8.45 7.09 -16.49
C TYR A 43 8.11 6.45 -17.85
N LEU A 44 6.83 6.21 -18.14
CA LEU A 44 6.37 5.51 -19.35
C LEU A 44 5.51 6.43 -20.21
N VAL A 45 5.56 6.29 -21.53
CA VAL A 45 4.60 6.95 -22.43
C VAL A 45 3.28 6.14 -22.42
N THR A 46 2.35 6.52 -21.55
CA THR A 46 1.10 5.79 -21.27
C THR A 46 -0.03 6.73 -20.89
N ALA A 47 -1.27 6.30 -21.10
CA ALA A 47 -2.46 6.99 -20.59
C ALA A 47 -2.74 6.65 -19.11
N ALA A 48 -2.18 5.56 -18.58
CA ALA A 48 -2.39 5.14 -17.21
C ALA A 48 -1.40 5.86 -16.28
N ARG A 49 -1.58 7.17 -16.05
CA ARG A 49 -0.74 7.96 -15.14
C ARG A 49 -1.54 8.65 -14.05
N ALA A 50 -0.88 8.86 -12.91
CA ALA A 50 -1.42 9.59 -11.77
C ALA A 50 -0.51 10.77 -11.36
N ASP A 51 0.02 11.48 -12.38
CA ASP A 51 0.95 12.62 -12.28
C ASP A 51 0.27 13.98 -12.47
N SER A 52 -1.06 14.04 -12.36
CA SER A 52 -1.87 15.26 -12.51
C SER A 52 -2.96 15.37 -11.44
N PRO A 53 -3.55 16.55 -11.20
CA PRO A 53 -4.74 16.66 -10.36
C PRO A 53 -5.87 15.75 -10.90
N PRO A 54 -6.67 15.11 -10.03
CA PRO A 54 -6.79 15.34 -8.59
C PRO A 54 -5.88 14.44 -7.71
N TYR A 55 -4.96 13.66 -8.29
CA TYR A 55 -4.10 12.79 -7.49
C TYR A 55 -3.22 13.60 -6.55
N GLY A 56 -3.03 13.09 -5.33
CA GLY A 56 -2.22 13.76 -4.32
C GLY A 56 -2.84 15.03 -3.71
N ILE A 57 -4.14 15.31 -3.93
CA ILE A 57 -4.79 16.50 -3.36
C ILE A 57 -4.73 16.56 -1.82
N ASP A 58 -4.65 15.42 -1.13
CA ASP A 58 -4.58 15.32 0.33
C ASP A 58 -3.14 15.16 0.85
N THR A 59 -2.12 15.24 -0.02
CA THR A 59 -0.73 15.33 0.46
C THR A 59 -0.46 16.70 1.07
N PRO A 60 0.52 16.82 1.99
CA PRO A 60 0.85 18.11 2.62
C PRO A 60 1.22 19.23 1.63
N ASP A 61 1.72 18.87 0.45
CA ASP A 61 2.09 19.78 -0.63
C ASP A 61 1.04 19.88 -1.75
N HIS A 62 -0.05 19.10 -1.68
CA HIS A 62 -1.14 19.04 -2.66
C HIS A 62 -0.66 18.72 -4.08
N ARG A 63 0.37 17.87 -4.21
CA ARG A 63 0.98 17.52 -5.51
C ARG A 63 0.69 16.09 -5.88
N ALA A 64 0.44 15.87 -7.17
CA ALA A 64 0.36 14.53 -7.73
C ALA A 64 1.64 13.75 -7.49
N THR A 65 1.50 12.55 -6.93
CA THR A 65 2.61 11.73 -6.47
C THR A 65 2.88 10.51 -7.37
N GLY A 66 2.08 10.29 -8.41
CA GLY A 66 2.07 9.04 -9.17
C GLY A 66 1.27 7.92 -8.51
N ARG A 67 0.63 8.16 -7.35
CA ARG A 67 -0.31 7.23 -6.72
C ARG A 67 -1.71 7.49 -7.25
N PHE A 68 -2.43 6.42 -7.58
CA PHE A 68 -3.83 6.46 -7.99
C PHE A 68 -4.75 6.68 -6.77
N SER A 69 -4.51 7.76 -6.04
CA SER A 69 -5.14 8.12 -4.77
C SER A 69 -5.06 9.62 -4.54
N ASN A 70 -5.89 10.14 -3.64
CA ASN A 70 -5.79 11.51 -3.11
C ASN A 70 -4.51 11.72 -2.28
N GLY A 71 -3.88 10.66 -1.79
CA GLY A 71 -2.65 10.76 -1.02
C GLY A 71 -1.89 9.44 -0.99
N LYS A 72 -1.83 8.81 0.18
CA LYS A 72 -1.19 7.51 0.39
C LYS A 72 -1.99 6.38 -0.27
N ASN A 73 -1.30 5.34 -0.70
CA ASN A 73 -1.88 4.07 -1.12
C ASN A 73 -1.51 2.96 -0.11
N VAL A 74 -1.97 1.73 -0.37
CA VAL A 74 -1.80 0.59 0.55
C VAL A 74 -0.32 0.34 0.92
N PRO A 75 0.64 0.31 -0.04
CA PRO A 75 2.06 0.21 0.27
C PRO A 75 2.58 1.25 1.27
N ASP A 76 2.18 2.51 1.16
CA ASP A 76 2.66 3.55 2.07
C ASP A 76 2.22 3.27 3.50
N ILE A 77 0.95 2.89 3.68
CA ILE A 77 0.38 2.57 4.98
C ILE A 77 1.10 1.35 5.58
N ILE A 78 1.41 0.34 4.77
CA ILE A 78 2.18 -0.83 5.21
C ILE A 78 3.60 -0.42 5.61
N SER A 79 4.29 0.40 4.81
CA SER A 79 5.62 0.93 5.16
C SER A 79 5.62 1.64 6.52
N GLU A 80 4.61 2.46 6.80
CA GLU A 80 4.48 3.14 8.10
C GLU A 80 4.32 2.16 9.25
N HIS A 81 3.51 1.11 9.08
CA HIS A 81 3.35 0.06 10.09
C HIS A 81 4.61 -0.78 10.28
N LEU A 82 5.43 -0.93 9.24
CA LEU A 82 6.76 -1.56 9.33
C LEU A 82 7.80 -0.65 10.01
N GLY A 83 7.48 0.62 10.26
CA GLY A 83 8.45 1.62 10.73
C GLY A 83 9.53 1.92 9.68
N ALA A 84 9.21 1.70 8.40
CA ALA A 84 10.07 1.93 7.26
C ALA A 84 9.69 3.25 6.55
N GLU A 85 10.63 3.85 5.85
CA GLU A 85 10.29 4.84 4.84
C GLU A 85 9.49 4.19 3.69
N PRO A 86 8.71 4.99 2.93
CA PRO A 86 8.02 4.48 1.74
C PRO A 86 9.01 3.90 0.73
N VAL A 87 8.68 2.74 0.17
CA VAL A 87 9.45 2.16 -0.95
C VAL A 87 9.37 3.07 -2.17
N LEU A 88 10.44 3.15 -2.95
CA LEU A 88 10.46 3.95 -4.19
C LEU A 88 10.02 3.13 -5.40
N PRO A 89 9.45 3.75 -6.46
CA PRO A 89 9.21 3.06 -7.72
C PRO A 89 10.55 2.60 -8.31
N TYR A 90 10.57 1.41 -8.88
CA TYR A 90 11.79 0.79 -9.44
C TYR A 90 12.46 1.65 -10.51
N LEU A 91 11.67 2.38 -11.30
CA LEU A 91 12.18 3.27 -12.34
C LEU A 91 12.68 4.62 -11.82
N SER A 92 12.54 4.91 -10.52
CA SER A 92 13.07 6.15 -9.95
C SER A 92 14.60 6.14 -9.92
N PRO A 93 15.26 7.22 -10.37
CA PRO A 93 16.70 7.38 -10.21
C PRO A 93 17.12 7.51 -8.73
N GLU A 94 16.17 7.84 -7.83
CA GLU A 94 16.43 7.92 -6.39
C GLU A 94 16.51 6.53 -5.73
N LEU A 95 16.05 5.47 -6.41
CA LEU A 95 16.21 4.09 -5.93
C LEU A 95 17.65 3.62 -6.18
N ASP A 96 18.56 4.05 -5.31
CA ASP A 96 19.97 3.65 -5.34
C ASP A 96 20.58 3.60 -3.92
N GLY A 97 21.76 2.98 -3.79
CA GLY A 97 22.47 2.87 -2.50
C GLY A 97 21.61 2.28 -1.37
N ASP A 98 21.64 2.92 -0.20
CA ASP A 98 20.92 2.45 0.99
C ASP A 98 19.40 2.41 0.83
N LYS A 99 18.83 3.22 -0.09
CA LYS A 99 17.39 3.16 -0.41
C LYS A 99 16.98 1.79 -0.94
N MET A 100 17.91 1.10 -1.59
CA MET A 100 17.67 -0.27 -2.02
C MET A 100 17.48 -1.22 -0.84
N LEU A 101 18.05 -0.97 0.35
CA LEU A 101 17.88 -1.87 1.50
C LEU A 101 16.44 -1.90 2.04
N VAL A 102 15.66 -0.84 1.78
CA VAL A 102 14.25 -0.74 2.18
C VAL A 102 13.35 -1.60 1.29
N GLY A 103 13.73 -1.77 0.02
CA GLY A 103 12.97 -2.49 -0.99
C GLY A 103 12.55 -1.59 -2.15
N ALA A 104 11.56 -2.04 -2.93
CA ALA A 104 11.17 -1.34 -4.15
C ALA A 104 9.74 -1.69 -4.57
N ASN A 105 9.13 -0.76 -5.30
CA ASN A 105 7.83 -0.94 -5.92
C ASN A 105 7.97 -1.17 -7.43
N PHE A 106 7.53 -2.33 -7.91
CA PHE A 106 7.56 -2.75 -9.30
C PHE A 106 6.20 -2.64 -9.99
N ALA A 107 5.14 -2.27 -9.26
CA ALA A 107 3.78 -2.21 -9.77
C ALA A 107 3.61 -1.17 -10.88
N SER A 108 2.60 -1.37 -11.71
CA SER A 108 2.32 -0.49 -12.86
C SER A 108 0.84 -0.48 -13.18
N ALA A 109 0.25 0.70 -13.31
CA ALA A 109 -1.17 0.82 -13.57
C ALA A 109 -1.63 0.18 -14.89
N GLY A 110 -2.87 -0.33 -14.87
CA GLY A 110 -3.55 -0.92 -16.03
C GLY A 110 -3.25 -2.40 -16.29
N VAL A 111 -2.27 -2.99 -15.60
CA VAL A 111 -1.88 -4.39 -15.81
C VAL A 111 -2.78 -5.36 -15.06
N GLY A 112 -2.88 -6.57 -15.58
CA GLY A 112 -3.51 -7.70 -14.90
C GLY A 112 -2.54 -8.88 -14.73
N ILE A 113 -3.13 -10.02 -14.40
CA ILE A 113 -2.47 -11.33 -14.39
C ILE A 113 -2.04 -11.69 -15.81
N LEU A 114 -2.91 -11.44 -16.80
CA LEU A 114 -2.62 -11.76 -18.19
C LEU A 114 -1.78 -10.68 -18.86
N ASN A 115 -0.89 -11.10 -19.76
CA ASN A 115 -0.04 -10.18 -20.54
C ASN A 115 -0.83 -9.36 -21.58
N ASP A 116 -2.03 -9.78 -21.97
CA ASP A 116 -2.90 -9.03 -22.88
C ASP A 116 -3.88 -8.09 -22.17
N THR A 117 -3.88 -8.06 -20.84
CA THR A 117 -4.64 -7.08 -20.05
C THR A 117 -3.93 -5.73 -20.08
N GLY A 118 -4.68 -4.65 -20.36
CA GLY A 118 -4.18 -3.27 -20.29
C GLY A 118 -3.59 -2.71 -21.59
N ILE A 119 -3.76 -3.40 -22.71
CA ILE A 119 -3.25 -2.97 -24.04
C ILE A 119 -3.74 -1.56 -24.43
N GLN A 120 -4.95 -1.17 -24.02
CA GLN A 120 -5.53 0.14 -24.24
C GLN A 120 -4.71 1.29 -23.63
N PHE A 121 -3.83 1.01 -22.66
CA PHE A 121 -2.99 2.00 -22.00
C PHE A 121 -1.61 2.17 -22.65
N ALA A 122 -1.39 1.55 -23.81
CA ALA A 122 -0.10 1.52 -24.51
C ALA A 122 1.03 0.93 -23.66
N ASN A 123 1.96 1.73 -23.14
CA ASN A 123 3.12 1.21 -22.42
C ASN A 123 2.82 0.98 -20.94
N VAL A 124 2.71 -0.28 -20.54
CA VAL A 124 2.57 -0.69 -19.14
C VAL A 124 3.65 -1.73 -18.78
N ILE A 125 3.98 -1.86 -17.49
CA ILE A 125 4.97 -2.87 -17.02
C ILE A 125 4.19 -4.11 -16.59
N HIS A 126 3.87 -4.98 -17.55
CA HIS A 126 3.20 -6.26 -17.27
C HIS A 126 3.94 -7.07 -16.20
N ILE A 127 3.21 -7.92 -15.48
CA ILE A 127 3.75 -8.68 -14.34
C ILE A 127 5.02 -9.48 -14.68
N SER A 128 5.10 -10.06 -15.88
CA SER A 128 6.31 -10.73 -16.38
C SER A 128 7.55 -9.81 -16.36
N LYS A 129 7.38 -8.55 -16.76
CA LYS A 129 8.42 -7.52 -16.72
C LYS A 129 8.70 -7.01 -15.30
N GLN A 130 7.69 -6.93 -14.44
CA GLN A 130 7.90 -6.59 -13.01
C GLN A 130 8.79 -7.63 -12.32
N LEU A 131 8.59 -8.93 -12.60
CA LEU A 131 9.43 -10.02 -12.10
C LEU A 131 10.87 -9.94 -12.66
N LEU A 132 11.03 -9.57 -13.93
CA LEU A 132 12.35 -9.29 -14.52
C LEU A 132 13.04 -8.11 -13.84
N TYR A 133 12.31 -7.03 -13.55
CA TYR A 133 12.84 -5.90 -12.80
C TYR A 133 13.23 -6.28 -11.38
N PHE A 134 12.50 -7.18 -10.73
CA PHE A 134 12.92 -7.71 -9.43
C PHE A 134 14.24 -8.49 -9.51
N GLN A 135 14.43 -9.30 -10.56
CA GLN A 135 15.72 -9.97 -10.80
C GLN A 135 16.87 -8.97 -11.04
N GLN A 136 16.61 -7.92 -11.80
CA GLN A 136 17.60 -6.86 -12.04
C GLN A 136 17.93 -6.10 -10.74
N TYR A 137 16.91 -5.78 -9.95
CA TYR A 137 17.06 -5.20 -8.63
C TYR A 137 17.93 -6.09 -7.73
N GLN A 138 17.69 -7.40 -7.68
CA GLN A 138 18.50 -8.32 -6.87
C GLN A 138 19.96 -8.36 -7.30
N LYS A 139 20.24 -8.26 -8.62
CA LYS A 139 21.61 -8.16 -9.13
C LYS A 139 22.28 -6.87 -8.66
N ARG A 140 21.59 -5.73 -8.81
CA ARG A 140 22.08 -4.42 -8.34
C ARG A 140 22.34 -4.43 -6.83
N LEU A 141 21.40 -4.97 -6.05
CA LEU A 141 21.53 -5.09 -4.60
C LEU A 141 22.70 -6.01 -4.21
N SER A 142 22.90 -7.11 -4.93
CA SER A 142 24.04 -8.01 -4.69
C SER A 142 25.39 -7.36 -4.95
N SER A 143 25.47 -6.40 -5.87
CA SER A 143 26.67 -5.59 -6.05
C SER A 143 26.94 -4.64 -4.86
N LEU A 144 25.90 -4.27 -4.10
CA LEU A 144 26.02 -3.38 -2.93
C LEU A 144 26.38 -4.14 -1.65
N ILE A 145 25.68 -5.25 -1.37
CA ILE A 145 25.78 -5.95 -0.07
C ILE A 145 26.30 -7.39 -0.16
N GLY A 146 26.57 -7.89 -1.36
CA GLY A 146 26.95 -9.29 -1.60
C GLY A 146 25.76 -10.22 -1.77
N ALA A 147 25.97 -11.32 -2.50
CA ALA A 147 24.90 -12.25 -2.89
C ALA A 147 24.22 -12.93 -1.68
N GLU A 148 24.99 -13.31 -0.66
CA GLU A 148 24.45 -14.01 0.51
C GLU A 148 23.54 -13.09 1.35
N GLN A 149 23.94 -11.84 1.53
CA GLN A 149 23.18 -10.82 2.24
C GLN A 149 21.92 -10.43 1.45
N THR A 150 22.02 -10.32 0.13
CA THR A 150 20.84 -10.12 -0.74
C THR A 150 19.84 -11.26 -0.57
N ALA A 151 20.29 -12.52 -0.63
CA ALA A 151 19.41 -13.67 -0.44
C ALA A 151 18.72 -13.63 0.95
N ARG A 152 19.48 -13.31 2.00
CA ARG A 152 18.92 -13.15 3.36
C ARG A 152 17.90 -12.02 3.45
N LEU A 153 18.17 -10.87 2.84
CA LEU A 153 17.26 -9.72 2.81
C LEU A 153 15.97 -10.07 2.08
N VAL A 154 16.07 -10.68 0.89
CA VAL A 154 14.92 -11.08 0.08
C VAL A 154 14.10 -12.17 0.77
N HIS A 155 14.71 -13.20 1.33
CA HIS A 155 14.00 -14.23 2.10
C HIS A 155 13.31 -13.63 3.34
N GLY A 156 13.93 -12.65 3.99
CA GLY A 156 13.40 -11.98 5.16
C GLY A 156 12.29 -10.97 4.87
N SER A 157 12.11 -10.57 3.60
CA SER A 157 11.24 -9.48 3.15
C SER A 157 9.73 -9.76 3.29
N LEU A 158 8.94 -8.72 3.13
CA LEU A 158 7.51 -8.78 2.86
C LEU A 158 7.28 -8.50 1.38
N VAL A 159 6.36 -9.24 0.75
CA VAL A 159 5.93 -9.00 -0.62
C VAL A 159 4.44 -8.68 -0.62
N LEU A 160 4.02 -7.66 -1.36
CA LEU A 160 2.63 -7.38 -1.69
C LEU A 160 2.42 -7.54 -3.19
N ILE A 161 1.35 -8.22 -3.60
CA ILE A 161 0.95 -8.34 -5.00
C ILE A 161 -0.56 -8.10 -5.19
N THR A 162 -0.90 -7.20 -6.11
CA THR A 162 -2.29 -6.83 -6.43
C THR A 162 -2.56 -6.98 -7.93
N LEU A 163 -3.32 -8.01 -8.30
CA LEU A 163 -3.66 -8.33 -9.69
C LEU A 163 -5.04 -8.98 -9.75
N GLY A 164 -5.66 -8.98 -10.93
CA GLY A 164 -6.92 -9.68 -11.20
C GLY A 164 -8.07 -8.75 -11.57
N GLY A 165 -8.16 -7.57 -10.94
CA GLY A 165 -9.27 -6.64 -11.20
C GLY A 165 -9.32 -6.21 -12.66
N ASN A 166 -8.17 -5.79 -13.21
CA ASN A 166 -8.03 -5.39 -14.60
C ASN A 166 -8.30 -6.53 -15.60
N ASP A 167 -8.07 -7.79 -15.24
CA ASP A 167 -8.38 -8.93 -16.12
C ASP A 167 -9.89 -9.07 -16.35
N PHE A 168 -10.72 -8.53 -15.45
CA PHE A 168 -12.16 -8.41 -15.66
C PHE A 168 -12.51 -7.10 -16.36
N VAL A 169 -12.28 -5.94 -15.73
CA VAL A 169 -12.80 -4.64 -16.24
C VAL A 169 -12.06 -4.15 -17.48
N ASN A 170 -10.76 -4.42 -17.57
CA ASN A 170 -9.88 -3.92 -18.62
C ASN A 170 -9.51 -4.99 -19.65
N ASN A 171 -10.18 -6.15 -19.63
CA ASN A 171 -10.00 -7.22 -20.61
C ASN A 171 -11.33 -7.97 -20.91
N TYR A 172 -11.82 -8.80 -19.98
CA TYR A 172 -13.00 -9.64 -20.22
C TYR A 172 -14.29 -8.84 -20.48
N TYR A 173 -14.53 -7.77 -19.72
CA TYR A 173 -15.72 -6.91 -19.83
C TYR A 173 -15.46 -5.56 -20.51
N LEU A 174 -14.24 -5.31 -21.00
CA LEU A 174 -13.84 -4.01 -21.54
C LEU A 174 -14.76 -3.49 -22.65
N VAL A 175 -15.21 -4.40 -23.52
CA VAL A 175 -16.19 -4.10 -24.58
C VAL A 175 -17.18 -5.27 -24.70
N PRO A 176 -18.40 -5.01 -25.21
CA PRO A 176 -19.31 -6.08 -25.58
C PRO A 176 -18.60 -7.09 -26.50
N TYR A 177 -18.64 -8.37 -26.14
CA TYR A 177 -17.99 -9.45 -26.89
C TYR A 177 -16.48 -9.23 -27.10
N SER A 178 -15.78 -8.81 -26.03
CA SER A 178 -14.30 -8.82 -25.98
C SER A 178 -13.72 -10.14 -26.51
N ALA A 179 -12.46 -10.13 -26.95
CA ALA A 179 -11.80 -11.35 -27.42
C ALA A 179 -11.88 -12.48 -26.37
N ARG A 180 -11.65 -12.16 -25.08
CA ARG A 180 -11.69 -13.13 -23.98
C ARG A 180 -13.09 -13.63 -23.64
N SER A 181 -14.11 -12.78 -23.67
CA SER A 181 -15.50 -13.22 -23.42
C SER A 181 -16.08 -14.07 -24.56
N ARG A 182 -15.51 -13.99 -25.77
CA ARG A 182 -15.85 -14.89 -26.89
C ARG A 182 -15.08 -16.21 -26.85
N GLU A 183 -13.88 -16.20 -26.29
CA GLU A 183 -13.03 -17.39 -26.17
C GLU A 183 -13.44 -18.27 -24.99
N PHE A 184 -13.83 -17.67 -23.87
CA PHE A 184 -14.11 -18.38 -22.63
C PHE A 184 -15.46 -17.99 -22.04
N SER A 185 -16.13 -18.98 -21.44
CA SER A 185 -17.15 -18.70 -20.43
C SER A 185 -16.50 -18.08 -19.20
N LEU A 186 -17.25 -17.32 -18.39
CA LEU A 186 -16.69 -16.67 -17.20
C LEU A 186 -16.03 -17.68 -16.22
N PRO A 187 -16.64 -18.85 -15.91
CA PRO A 187 -15.98 -19.85 -15.08
C PRO A 187 -14.67 -20.40 -15.67
N ASP A 188 -14.59 -20.58 -16.98
CA ASP A 188 -13.38 -21.09 -17.66
C ASP A 188 -12.29 -20.03 -17.72
N TYR A 189 -12.68 -18.76 -17.95
CA TYR A 189 -11.79 -17.63 -17.89
C TYR A 189 -11.17 -17.48 -16.49
N ILE A 190 -11.97 -17.61 -15.44
CA ILE A 190 -11.48 -17.60 -14.04
C ILE A 190 -10.46 -18.71 -13.81
N ASN A 191 -10.70 -19.91 -14.33
CA ASN A 191 -9.74 -21.01 -14.21
C ASN A 191 -8.44 -20.71 -14.97
N TYR A 192 -8.55 -20.13 -16.15
CA TYR A 192 -7.39 -19.71 -16.95
C TYR A 192 -6.55 -18.67 -16.22
N ILE A 193 -7.12 -17.54 -15.78
CA ILE A 193 -6.36 -16.51 -15.06
C ILE A 193 -5.73 -17.05 -13.76
N LEU A 194 -6.41 -17.95 -13.03
CA LEU A 194 -5.82 -18.55 -11.82
C LEU A 194 -4.67 -19.50 -12.14
N SER A 195 -4.70 -20.18 -13.29
CA SER A 195 -3.57 -20.99 -13.75
C SER A 195 -2.34 -20.14 -14.09
N GLU A 196 -2.53 -18.96 -14.66
CA GLU A 196 -1.45 -17.98 -14.89
C GLU A 196 -0.96 -17.36 -13.58
N TYR A 197 -1.87 -17.02 -12.66
CA TYR A 197 -1.49 -16.45 -11.36
C TYR A 197 -0.67 -17.42 -10.52
N ARG A 198 -0.98 -18.72 -10.59
CA ARG A 198 -0.17 -19.78 -9.98
C ARG A 198 1.28 -19.73 -10.45
N GLN A 199 1.52 -19.52 -11.74
CA GLN A 199 2.87 -19.44 -12.32
C GLN A 199 3.61 -18.20 -11.81
N ILE A 200 2.93 -17.05 -11.74
CA ILE A 200 3.48 -15.80 -11.19
C ILE A 200 3.88 -15.97 -9.71
N LEU A 201 3.01 -16.53 -8.88
CA LEU A 201 3.28 -16.73 -7.45
C LEU A 201 4.40 -17.77 -7.23
N THR A 202 4.43 -18.82 -8.03
CA THR A 202 5.54 -19.80 -8.03
C THR A 202 6.84 -19.11 -8.41
N ARG A 203 6.81 -18.21 -9.40
CA ARG A 203 8.00 -17.47 -9.80
C ARG A 203 8.50 -16.53 -8.71
N LEU A 204 7.62 -15.86 -7.97
CA LEU A 204 8.02 -15.06 -6.80
C LEU A 204 8.72 -15.92 -5.74
N TYR A 205 8.21 -17.13 -5.48
CA TYR A 205 8.86 -18.09 -4.58
C TYR A 205 10.27 -18.45 -5.05
N ASP A 206 10.43 -18.78 -6.34
CA ASP A 206 11.73 -19.11 -6.93
C ASP A 206 12.72 -17.94 -6.85
N LEU A 207 12.21 -16.71 -6.88
CA LEU A 207 12.99 -15.48 -6.71
C LEU A 207 13.28 -15.13 -5.24
N GLY A 208 12.91 -15.99 -4.29
CA GLY A 208 13.25 -15.86 -2.88
C GLY A 208 12.14 -15.28 -2.00
N ALA A 209 10.95 -14.96 -2.53
CA ALA A 209 9.87 -14.48 -1.70
C ALA A 209 9.39 -15.57 -0.72
N ARG A 210 9.22 -15.21 0.55
CA ARG A 210 8.75 -16.13 1.60
C ARG A 210 7.52 -15.65 2.35
N ARG A 211 7.23 -14.35 2.36
CA ARG A 211 6.02 -13.79 2.97
C ARG A 211 5.31 -12.91 1.95
N VAL A 212 4.21 -13.42 1.40
CA VAL A 212 3.50 -12.78 0.29
C VAL A 212 2.08 -12.43 0.73
N LEU A 213 1.70 -11.17 0.56
CA LEU A 213 0.33 -10.68 0.70
C LEU A 213 -0.26 -10.59 -0.71
N VAL A 214 -1.33 -11.31 -0.94
CA VAL A 214 -2.07 -11.33 -2.21
C VAL A 214 -3.38 -10.62 -2.00
N GLN A 215 -3.67 -9.59 -2.77
CA GLN A 215 -4.97 -8.93 -2.71
C GLN A 215 -5.99 -9.66 -3.60
N GLY A 216 -7.18 -9.93 -3.05
CA GLY A 216 -8.33 -10.39 -3.83
C GLY A 216 -8.94 -9.28 -4.69
N VAL A 217 -9.84 -9.64 -5.59
CA VAL A 217 -10.55 -8.67 -6.42
C VAL A 217 -11.70 -8.06 -5.62
N GLY A 218 -11.72 -6.73 -5.52
CA GLY A 218 -12.78 -5.99 -4.83
C GLY A 218 -14.14 -6.06 -5.52
N PRO A 219 -15.13 -5.32 -5.01
CA PRO A 219 -16.47 -5.27 -5.60
C PRO A 219 -16.43 -4.49 -6.93
N ILE A 220 -15.95 -5.14 -7.99
CA ILE A 220 -15.68 -4.50 -9.29
C ILE A 220 -16.96 -3.99 -9.97
N GLY A 221 -18.13 -4.56 -9.69
CA GLY A 221 -19.40 -4.00 -10.18
C GLY A 221 -19.78 -2.66 -9.53
N CYS A 222 -19.12 -2.29 -8.44
CA CYS A 222 -19.37 -1.06 -7.69
C CYS A 222 -18.33 0.03 -7.94
N VAL A 223 -17.31 -0.19 -8.77
CA VAL A 223 -16.30 0.85 -9.00
C VAL A 223 -16.92 1.98 -9.82
N PRO A 224 -16.53 3.26 -9.59
CA PRO A 224 -17.20 4.40 -10.21
C PRO A 224 -17.29 4.35 -11.74
N ALA A 225 -16.25 3.82 -12.40
CA ALA A 225 -16.24 3.64 -13.85
C ALA A 225 -17.36 2.71 -14.34
N GLU A 226 -17.51 1.56 -13.68
CA GLU A 226 -18.53 0.57 -14.03
C GLU A 226 -19.92 1.08 -13.67
N LEU A 227 -20.07 1.78 -12.55
CA LEU A 227 -21.35 2.44 -12.22
C LEU A 227 -21.74 3.47 -13.30
N ALA A 228 -20.81 4.27 -13.79
CA ALA A 228 -21.08 5.26 -14.83
C ALA A 228 -21.50 4.61 -16.17
N LEU A 229 -21.03 3.39 -16.45
CA LEU A 229 -21.32 2.67 -17.69
C LEU A 229 -22.57 1.79 -17.61
N HIS A 230 -22.79 1.14 -16.47
CA HIS A 230 -23.77 0.07 -16.30
C HIS A 230 -24.96 0.43 -15.41
N SER A 231 -24.85 1.49 -14.60
CA SER A 231 -25.87 1.81 -13.59
C SER A 231 -26.75 2.99 -13.99
N LEU A 232 -28.06 2.81 -13.84
CA LEU A 232 -29.07 3.88 -14.01
C LEU A 232 -29.53 4.46 -12.66
N ASP A 233 -29.44 3.67 -11.59
CA ASP A 233 -29.95 3.97 -10.25
C ASP A 233 -28.85 4.03 -9.18
N GLY A 234 -27.59 3.88 -9.58
CA GLY A 234 -26.43 3.82 -8.68
C GLY A 234 -26.19 2.43 -8.07
N SER A 235 -26.97 1.41 -8.44
CA SER A 235 -26.69 0.03 -8.04
C SER A 235 -25.48 -0.56 -8.76
N CYS A 236 -24.75 -1.45 -8.08
CA CYS A 236 -23.60 -2.15 -8.64
C CYS A 236 -24.02 -3.13 -9.75
N ASP A 237 -23.18 -3.26 -10.77
CA ASP A 237 -23.40 -4.24 -11.83
C ASP A 237 -23.28 -5.68 -11.28
N ARG A 238 -24.33 -6.48 -11.53
CA ARG A 238 -24.44 -7.83 -10.97
C ARG A 238 -23.50 -8.84 -11.62
N GLU A 239 -23.25 -8.73 -12.93
CA GLU A 239 -22.40 -9.69 -13.64
C GLU A 239 -20.93 -9.48 -13.28
N LEU A 240 -20.50 -8.22 -13.20
CA LEU A 240 -19.17 -7.85 -12.70
C LEU A 240 -19.00 -8.27 -11.23
N GLN A 241 -20.01 -8.05 -10.39
CA GLN A 241 -19.95 -8.47 -8.99
C GLN A 241 -19.84 -10.00 -8.86
N ARG A 242 -20.59 -10.74 -9.70
CA ARG A 242 -20.52 -12.21 -9.77
C ARG A 242 -19.13 -12.72 -10.14
N ALA A 243 -18.40 -12.02 -11.01
CA ALA A 243 -17.04 -12.39 -11.37
C ALA A 243 -16.10 -12.38 -10.15
N ALA A 244 -16.15 -11.32 -9.33
CA ALA A 244 -15.37 -11.24 -8.09
C ALA A 244 -15.78 -12.30 -7.06
N GLU A 245 -17.08 -12.54 -6.90
CA GLU A 245 -17.64 -13.55 -5.99
C GLU A 245 -17.22 -14.98 -6.35
N MET A 246 -17.07 -15.29 -7.64
CA MET A 246 -16.58 -16.59 -8.09
C MET A 246 -15.04 -16.69 -8.03
N TYR A 247 -14.35 -15.58 -8.30
CA TYR A 247 -12.90 -15.55 -8.37
C TYR A 247 -12.24 -15.68 -7.00
N ASN A 248 -12.64 -14.87 -6.01
CA ASN A 248 -11.95 -14.78 -4.71
C ASN A 248 -11.91 -16.11 -3.93
N PRO A 249 -12.99 -16.91 -3.85
CA PRO A 249 -12.92 -18.22 -3.19
C PRO A 249 -11.96 -19.19 -3.89
N ARG A 250 -11.90 -19.16 -5.21
CA ARG A 250 -10.98 -20.01 -5.99
C ARG A 250 -9.53 -19.54 -5.87
N LEU A 251 -9.31 -18.22 -5.81
CA LEU A 251 -8.01 -17.66 -5.46
C LEU A 251 -7.57 -18.15 -4.08
N MET A 252 -8.44 -18.09 -3.07
CA MET A 252 -8.11 -18.59 -1.74
C MET A 252 -7.68 -20.06 -1.77
N ALA A 253 -8.43 -20.92 -2.46
CA ALA A 253 -8.08 -22.32 -2.62
C ALA A 253 -6.72 -22.53 -3.30
N LEU A 254 -6.41 -21.74 -4.34
CA LEU A 254 -5.09 -21.72 -4.98
C LEU A 254 -3.99 -21.36 -3.99
N LEU A 255 -4.19 -20.32 -3.17
CA LEU A 255 -3.19 -19.89 -2.18
C LEU A 255 -2.99 -20.93 -1.08
N GLU A 256 -4.05 -21.60 -0.64
CA GLU A 256 -3.97 -22.73 0.31
C GLU A 256 -3.16 -23.88 -0.27
N GLU A 257 -3.37 -24.23 -1.55
CA GLU A 257 -2.60 -25.27 -2.23
C GLU A 257 -1.11 -24.90 -2.33
N LEU A 258 -0.79 -23.67 -2.70
CA LEU A 258 0.59 -23.19 -2.77
C LEU A 258 1.25 -23.17 -1.38
N ASN A 259 0.53 -22.75 -0.35
CA ASN A 259 1.01 -22.82 1.04
C ASN A 259 1.23 -24.26 1.50
N ALA A 260 0.37 -25.22 1.11
CA ALA A 260 0.58 -26.62 1.42
C ALA A 260 1.81 -27.21 0.71
N ARG A 261 2.12 -26.69 -0.49
CA ARG A 261 3.27 -27.14 -1.30
C ARG A 261 4.61 -26.54 -0.82
N TYR A 262 4.63 -25.26 -0.46
CA TYR A 262 5.86 -24.51 -0.17
C TYR A 262 6.02 -24.10 1.31
N GLY A 263 4.96 -24.19 2.10
CA GLY A 263 4.96 -23.86 3.53
C GLY A 263 5.30 -25.04 4.43
N VAL A 264 5.37 -24.79 5.75
CA VAL A 264 5.43 -25.85 6.77
C VAL A 264 4.01 -26.25 7.13
N ARG A 265 3.73 -27.56 7.32
CA ARG A 265 2.59 -27.98 8.15
C ARG A 265 2.82 -27.50 9.58
N LEU A 266 2.48 -26.25 9.87
CA LEU A 266 2.44 -25.78 11.24
C LEU A 266 1.30 -26.51 11.93
N ARG A 267 1.63 -27.24 13.00
CA ARG A 267 0.64 -27.90 13.86
C ARG A 267 -0.41 -26.93 14.42
N ASP A 268 -0.14 -25.61 14.41
CA ASP A 268 -1.02 -24.57 14.96
C ASP A 268 -1.05 -23.26 14.13
N GLY A 269 -0.73 -23.30 12.83
CA GLY A 269 -0.71 -22.09 11.98
C GLY A 269 -1.39 -22.32 10.64
N HIS A 270 -2.67 -22.00 10.55
CA HIS A 270 -3.39 -22.06 9.28
C HIS A 270 -2.96 -20.93 8.34
N PRO A 271 -2.91 -21.16 7.01
CA PRO A 271 -2.91 -20.06 6.05
C PRO A 271 -4.09 -19.13 6.37
N GLY A 272 -3.81 -17.83 6.43
CA GLY A 272 -4.74 -16.85 6.97
C GLY A 272 -5.34 -15.98 5.89
N VAL A 273 -6.65 -15.75 5.97
CA VAL A 273 -7.27 -14.57 5.38
C VAL A 273 -6.99 -13.40 6.30
N LEU A 274 -6.27 -12.40 5.81
CA LEU A 274 -6.14 -11.11 6.50
C LEU A 274 -7.41 -10.32 6.20
N ARG A 275 -8.30 -10.25 7.18
CA ARG A 275 -9.44 -9.34 7.14
C ARG A 275 -9.02 -7.98 7.66
N PRO A 276 -9.44 -6.87 7.01
CA PRO A 276 -9.32 -5.56 7.61
C PRO A 276 -9.93 -5.59 9.02
N GLY A 277 -9.16 -5.18 10.02
CA GLY A 277 -9.70 -4.97 11.36
C GLY A 277 -10.75 -3.85 11.35
N PRO A 278 -11.58 -3.73 12.39
CA PRO A 278 -12.42 -2.54 12.53
C PRO A 278 -11.52 -1.30 12.45
N LEU A 279 -11.92 -0.29 11.66
CA LEU A 279 -11.27 1.02 11.59
C LEU A 279 -11.02 1.52 13.01
N GLN A 280 -9.80 1.33 13.52
CA GLN A 280 -9.36 2.02 14.71
C GLN A 280 -9.18 3.46 14.29
N ARG A 281 -10.18 4.30 14.60
CA ARG A 281 -10.00 5.75 14.59
C ARG A 281 -8.92 6.08 15.62
N HIS A 282 -7.66 5.93 15.25
CA HIS A 282 -6.57 6.57 15.96
C HIS A 282 -6.81 8.06 15.78
N GLY A 283 -7.28 8.69 16.85
CA GLY A 283 -7.54 10.12 16.88
C GLY A 283 -6.34 10.85 16.33
N ALA A 284 -6.59 11.70 15.34
CA ALA A 284 -5.60 12.60 14.81
C ALA A 284 -4.87 13.28 15.97
N LEU A 285 -3.54 13.18 15.95
CA LEU A 285 -2.63 14.02 16.73
C LEU A 285 -2.79 15.46 16.23
N HIS A 286 -3.89 16.12 16.61
CA HIS A 286 -4.06 17.56 16.55
C HIS A 286 -4.01 18.11 17.97
N HIS A 287 -2.80 18.31 18.48
CA HIS A 287 -2.61 19.31 19.52
C HIS A 287 -2.85 20.69 18.89
N GLY A 288 -3.95 21.35 19.26
CA GLY A 288 -4.10 22.79 19.06
C GLY A 288 -5.30 23.27 18.23
N VAL A 289 -6.48 22.67 18.35
CA VAL A 289 -7.72 23.35 17.95
C VAL A 289 -8.74 23.23 19.09
N GLN A 290 -9.03 24.35 19.77
CA GLN A 290 -10.13 24.40 20.72
C GLN A 290 -11.47 24.31 19.96
N PRO A 291 -12.45 23.52 20.44
CA PRO A 291 -13.79 23.53 19.86
C PRO A 291 -14.45 24.89 20.07
N LEU A 292 -14.75 25.60 18.98
CA LEU A 292 -15.63 26.76 19.01
C LEU A 292 -17.01 26.33 19.52
N ARG A 293 -17.44 26.92 20.64
CA ARG A 293 -18.79 26.75 21.18
C ARG A 293 -19.82 27.13 20.11
N ARG A 294 -20.77 26.23 19.84
CA ARG A 294 -21.93 26.46 18.96
C ARG A 294 -22.62 27.79 19.33
N PRO A 295 -22.80 28.74 18.39
CA PRO A 295 -23.67 29.87 18.64
C PRO A 295 -25.13 29.39 18.62
N ARG A 296 -25.88 29.70 19.68
CA ARG A 296 -27.33 29.59 19.70
C ARG A 296 -27.92 30.68 18.80
N HIS A 297 -28.88 30.29 17.96
CA HIS A 297 -29.86 31.09 17.21
C HIS A 297 -29.49 32.55 16.92
N LEU A 298 -29.11 32.84 15.67
CA LEU A 298 -29.15 34.20 15.14
C LEU A 298 -30.34 34.37 14.19
N ARG A 299 -31.22 35.30 14.54
CA ARG A 299 -32.31 35.82 13.71
C ARG A 299 -31.75 36.49 12.45
N VAL A 300 -32.41 36.24 11.32
CA VAL A 300 -32.18 36.93 10.04
C VAL A 300 -32.58 38.39 10.17
N LEU A 301 -31.66 39.31 9.90
CA LEU A 301 -31.94 40.72 9.66
C LEU A 301 -31.01 41.27 8.57
N GLY A 302 -31.62 41.71 7.46
CA GLY A 302 -31.10 42.80 6.63
C GLY A 302 -30.20 42.44 5.44
N ARG A 303 -30.46 43.12 4.31
CA ARG A 303 -29.76 43.02 3.02
C ARG A 303 -28.31 43.53 3.10
N LEU A 304 -27.40 42.90 2.34
CA LEU A 304 -26.06 43.39 2.01
C LEU A 304 -26.08 44.52 0.96
N PRO A 305 -25.18 45.51 1.07
CA PRO A 305 -24.62 46.23 -0.07
C PRO A 305 -23.10 45.95 -0.26
N PRO A 306 -22.52 46.31 -1.42
CA PRO A 306 -21.34 45.66 -1.98
C PRO A 306 -19.98 46.31 -1.64
N HIS A 307 -18.94 45.47 -1.77
CA HIS A 307 -17.49 45.69 -1.90
C HIS A 307 -16.81 47.00 -1.44
N GLY A 308 -15.77 46.83 -0.60
CA GLY A 308 -14.56 47.67 -0.63
C GLY A 308 -13.84 47.86 0.71
N ALA A 309 -12.52 47.60 0.69
CA ALA A 309 -11.46 48.14 1.55
C ALA A 309 -10.93 47.33 2.77
N ARG A 310 -9.66 46.91 2.58
CA ARG A 310 -8.48 47.01 3.47
C ARG A 310 -8.44 46.16 4.76
N GLN A 311 -7.50 45.22 4.77
CA GLN A 311 -6.84 44.66 5.95
C GLN A 311 -6.01 45.72 6.69
N PRO A 312 -5.74 45.50 8.00
CA PRO A 312 -4.41 45.74 8.54
C PRO A 312 -3.80 44.51 9.26
N PRO A 313 -2.47 44.41 9.33
CA PRO A 313 -1.72 43.26 9.84
C PRO A 313 -1.40 43.39 11.34
N HIS A 314 -1.04 42.30 12.05
CA HIS A 314 -0.06 42.36 13.15
C HIS A 314 0.49 40.97 13.57
N ARG A 315 1.81 40.97 13.82
CA ARG A 315 2.66 39.93 14.43
C ARG A 315 2.34 39.72 15.93
N ALA A 316 2.54 38.51 16.45
CA ALA A 316 3.50 38.15 17.52
C ALA A 316 3.12 36.85 18.27
N ALA A 317 4.15 36.15 18.77
CA ALA A 317 4.14 34.83 19.40
C ALA A 317 3.88 34.87 20.92
N VAL A 318 3.41 33.74 21.50
CA VAL A 318 3.38 33.49 22.95
C VAL A 318 3.74 32.03 23.27
N HIS A 319 4.72 31.86 24.17
CA HIS A 319 5.12 30.63 24.86
C HIS A 319 4.13 30.24 25.97
N VAL A 320 3.88 28.94 26.18
CA VAL A 320 3.42 28.40 27.48
C VAL A 320 4.04 27.01 27.76
N ARG A 321 4.36 26.80 29.04
CA ARG A 321 5.10 25.70 29.69
C ARG A 321 4.13 24.88 30.55
N ILE A 322 4.14 23.54 30.56
CA ILE A 322 3.37 22.72 31.54
C ILE A 322 4.12 21.46 32.00
N HIS A 323 3.85 21.10 33.27
CA HIS A 323 4.47 20.17 34.23
C HIS A 323 4.34 18.65 33.96
N ARG A 324 5.26 17.91 34.61
CA ARG A 324 5.33 16.44 34.86
C ARG A 324 4.29 15.96 35.88
N LEU A 325 3.96 14.65 35.86
CA LEU A 325 3.90 13.75 37.04
C LEU A 325 3.73 12.25 36.66
N HIS A 326 4.64 11.40 37.22
CA HIS A 326 4.54 9.99 37.73
C HIS A 326 3.91 8.82 36.92
N ARG A 327 4.29 7.53 37.05
CA ARG A 327 5.40 6.71 37.63
C ARG A 327 5.25 5.29 37.01
N ALA A 328 6.34 4.53 36.85
CA ALA A 328 6.40 3.26 36.10
C ALA A 328 6.41 2.00 36.99
N HIS A 329 6.04 0.86 36.40
CA HIS A 329 6.26 -0.50 36.91
C HIS A 329 7.14 -1.28 35.92
N GLU A 330 8.12 -2.02 36.44
CA GLU A 330 9.21 -2.70 35.73
C GLU A 330 8.84 -4.14 35.35
N PRO A 331 9.38 -4.71 34.25
CA PRO A 331 9.86 -6.10 34.38
C PRO A 331 11.18 -6.42 33.67
N GLN A 332 11.83 -7.43 34.25
CA GLN A 332 13.15 -8.00 34.01
C GLN A 332 13.38 -8.58 32.59
N HIS A 333 14.58 -8.36 32.04
CA HIS A 333 15.05 -8.95 30.78
C HIS A 333 15.85 -10.25 30.98
N ARG A 334 15.53 -11.28 30.17
CA ARG A 334 16.41 -12.43 29.86
C ARG A 334 16.88 -12.34 28.39
N PRO A 335 18.11 -12.76 28.05
CA PRO A 335 18.63 -12.67 26.68
C PRO A 335 18.05 -13.75 25.76
N ARG A 336 17.63 -13.36 24.54
CA ARG A 336 17.09 -14.25 23.51
C ARG A 336 18.20 -14.93 22.70
N ARG A 337 18.06 -16.24 22.48
CA ARG A 337 18.91 -17.10 21.65
C ARG A 337 18.75 -16.78 20.15
N ARG A 338 19.83 -16.93 19.38
CA ARG A 338 19.82 -16.91 17.90
C ARG A 338 18.88 -17.99 17.34
N PRO A 339 18.13 -17.73 16.25
CA PRO A 339 17.37 -18.79 15.59
C PRO A 339 18.33 -19.76 14.86
N PRO A 340 17.99 -21.06 14.78
CA PRO A 340 18.81 -22.06 14.12
C PRO A 340 18.77 -21.89 12.60
N GLN A 341 19.92 -22.13 11.95
CA GLN A 341 20.04 -22.21 10.49
C GLN A 341 19.16 -23.35 9.97
N GLY A 342 18.19 -23.02 9.10
CA GLY A 342 17.28 -24.00 8.47
C GLY A 342 15.81 -23.59 8.38
N ALA A 343 15.39 -22.48 9.00
CA ALA A 343 13.97 -22.06 9.05
C ALA A 343 13.49 -21.20 7.85
N ASP A 344 14.37 -20.80 6.93
CA ASP A 344 14.11 -19.72 5.95
C ASP A 344 13.68 -20.22 4.53
N ALA A 345 13.35 -21.50 4.36
CA ALA A 345 12.96 -22.06 3.05
C ALA A 345 11.45 -21.98 2.73
N HIS A 346 10.62 -21.54 3.69
CA HIS A 346 9.18 -21.73 3.63
C HIS A 346 8.42 -20.50 3.16
N MET A 347 7.43 -20.69 2.28
CA MET A 347 6.54 -19.62 1.87
C MET A 347 5.25 -19.59 2.69
N MET A 348 4.82 -18.40 3.04
CA MET A 348 3.52 -18.08 3.62
C MET A 348 2.86 -17.03 2.74
N ILE A 349 1.71 -17.38 2.16
CA ILE A 349 0.87 -16.48 1.37
C ILE A 349 -0.42 -16.19 2.15
N TYR A 350 -0.78 -14.91 2.24
CA TYR A 350 -2.02 -14.46 2.86
C TYR A 350 -2.91 -13.80 1.82
N LEU A 351 -4.19 -14.14 1.81
CA LEU A 351 -5.19 -13.39 1.06
C LEU A 351 -5.62 -12.17 1.87
N ILE A 352 -5.51 -10.98 1.30
CA ILE A 352 -6.17 -9.79 1.82
C ILE A 352 -7.60 -9.81 1.28
N ASP A 353 -8.56 -10.00 2.19
CA ASP A 353 -9.99 -10.01 1.86
C ASP A 353 -10.40 -8.60 1.41
N PRO A 354 -10.93 -8.43 0.19
CA PRO A 354 -11.32 -7.13 -0.29
C PRO A 354 -12.77 -6.77 0.10
N THR A 355 -13.48 -7.62 0.85
CA THR A 355 -14.82 -7.26 1.36
C THR A 355 -14.71 -6.12 2.37
N PRO A 356 -15.47 -5.02 2.20
CA PRO A 356 -15.51 -3.98 3.21
C PRO A 356 -16.31 -4.49 4.41
N ALA A 357 -15.79 -4.24 5.61
CA ALA A 357 -16.67 -3.91 6.71
C ALA A 357 -17.40 -2.61 6.35
N SER A 358 -18.63 -2.76 5.81
CA SER A 358 -19.64 -1.70 5.63
C SER A 358 -19.31 -0.60 4.62
N SER A 359 -20.07 -0.63 3.51
CA SER A 359 -20.50 0.50 2.69
C SER A 359 -20.35 1.90 3.32
N VAL A 360 -19.49 2.74 2.73
CA VAL A 360 -19.61 4.21 2.81
C VAL A 360 -19.52 4.73 1.37
N PHE A 361 -20.69 4.87 0.74
CA PHE A 361 -20.86 5.59 -0.51
C PHE A 361 -21.20 7.04 -0.16
N VAL A 362 -20.42 8.01 -0.64
CA VAL A 362 -20.82 9.43 -0.60
C VAL A 362 -20.97 9.94 -2.03
N HIS A 363 -22.21 10.23 -2.38
CA HIS A 363 -22.65 10.93 -3.60
C HIS A 363 -21.90 12.24 -3.85
N ARG A 364 -21.55 12.52 -5.12
CA ARG A 364 -22.05 13.68 -5.90
C ARG A 364 -21.60 13.64 -7.39
N PRO A 365 -22.30 14.35 -8.30
CA PRO A 365 -22.25 14.11 -9.74
C PRO A 365 -21.36 15.10 -10.54
N ILE A 366 -21.12 14.76 -11.82
CA ILE A 366 -20.94 15.61 -13.03
C ILE A 366 -19.61 15.41 -13.80
N ASP A 367 -19.77 15.00 -15.07
CA ASP A 367 -18.98 15.20 -16.30
C ASP A 367 -17.45 15.28 -16.21
N GLN A 368 -16.75 14.16 -16.53
CA GLN A 368 -15.55 14.08 -17.39
C GLN A 368 -15.30 12.61 -17.83
N PRO A 369 -14.69 12.35 -19.02
CA PRO A 369 -14.42 11.00 -19.50
C PRO A 369 -13.16 10.39 -18.86
N ALA A 370 -13.16 9.06 -18.75
CA ALA A 370 -12.13 8.18 -18.18
C ALA A 370 -12.02 8.22 -16.64
N ALA A 371 -12.89 7.42 -16.01
CA ALA A 371 -12.93 7.20 -14.57
C ALA A 371 -11.69 6.44 -14.08
N VAL A 372 -10.90 7.11 -13.24
CA VAL A 372 -9.92 6.47 -12.38
C VAL A 372 -10.52 6.34 -10.99
N MET A 373 -10.29 5.18 -10.39
CA MET A 373 -10.70 4.76 -9.06
C MET A 373 -10.39 5.82 -7.99
N PHE A 374 -11.43 6.38 -7.38
CA PHE A 374 -11.33 7.30 -6.26
C PHE A 374 -11.47 6.53 -4.95
N VAL A 375 -10.51 6.69 -4.04
CA VAL A 375 -10.66 6.37 -2.61
C VAL A 375 -10.70 7.70 -1.87
N SER A 376 -11.83 8.02 -1.23
CA SER A 376 -11.94 9.10 -0.24
C SER A 376 -13.00 8.70 0.79
N ASP A 377 -12.74 9.09 2.04
CA ASP A 377 -13.52 8.80 3.26
C ASP A 377 -15.01 9.14 3.19
#